data_AF-A0A1J4KWU5-F1
#
_entry.id   AF-A0A1J4KWU5-F1
#
_cell.length_a   1.000
_cell.length_b   1.000
_cell.length_c   1.000
_cell.angle_alpha   90.00
_cell.angle_beta   90.00
_cell.angle_gamma   90.00
#
_symmetry.space_group_name_H-M   'P 1'
#
loop_
_entity.id
_entity.type
_entity.pdbx_description
1 polymer ?
#
loop_
_entity_poly.entity_id
_entity_poly.type
_entity_poly.pdbx_seq_one_letter_code
_entity_poly.pdbx_strand_id
1 'polypeptide(L)'
;MYSLPIPTLYRICRSSSLYFSKEDGFLEFLFDFYNKTNNPEICQLIEQGNFHYIKGSHMEKLMNSKLSDLIELRQWKHIFSSAVLHPNKVRKFTFSSNPLCGIIHFYVEKYGIINPSIYEVTASSTSPNVSPSKVLNLYGGSCWFSSKEKNQWVQFEFKKHTIKLISCTIKTYNNGPNRGHLKNWALKATNQPKDKNSWITLDSRTDDFSLNDNNLIHNYNIQETN
;
A
#
# COMPACT_ATOMS: atom_id res chain seq x y z
N MET A 1 32.05 -23.29 0.56
CA MET A 1 30.79 -22.51 0.58
C MET A 1 29.66 -23.51 0.41
N TYR A 2 28.83 -23.76 1.42
CA TYR A 2 27.78 -24.77 1.34
C TYR A 2 26.66 -24.31 0.40
N SER A 3 26.60 -24.87 -0.80
CA SER A 3 25.46 -24.69 -1.70
C SER A 3 24.32 -25.61 -1.25
N LEU A 4 23.10 -25.08 -1.16
CA LEU A 4 21.91 -25.91 -0.92
C LEU A 4 21.84 -27.01 -2.00
N PRO A 5 21.68 -28.29 -1.63
CA PRO A 5 21.48 -29.35 -2.61
C PRO A 5 20.24 -29.09 -3.45
N ILE A 6 20.32 -29.36 -4.75
CA ILE A 6 19.19 -29.19 -5.67
C ILE A 6 17.92 -29.92 -5.22
N PRO A 7 17.97 -31.16 -4.68
CA PRO A 7 16.78 -31.82 -4.13
C PRO A 7 16.09 -31.02 -3.03
N THR A 8 16.85 -30.27 -2.22
CA THR A 8 16.31 -29.38 -1.19
C THR A 8 15.60 -28.19 -1.82
N LEU A 9 16.19 -27.59 -2.86
CA LEU A 9 15.56 -26.49 -3.60
C LEU A 9 14.24 -26.93 -4.26
N TYR A 10 14.18 -28.13 -4.82
CA TYR A 10 12.93 -28.68 -5.37
C TYR A 10 11.85 -28.82 -4.30
N ARG A 11 12.19 -29.32 -3.11
CA ARG A 11 11.22 -29.46 -2.01
C ARG A 11 10.70 -28.11 -1.52
N ILE A 12 11.55 -27.09 -1.54
CA ILE A 12 11.18 -25.71 -1.22
C ILE A 12 10.21 -25.20 -2.30
N CYS A 13 10.57 -25.25 -3.58
CA CYS A 13 9.74 -24.70 -4.67
C CYS A 13 8.38 -25.39 -4.81
N ARG A 14 8.28 -26.69 -4.51
CA ARG A 14 7.02 -27.45 -4.57
C ARG A 14 6.08 -27.25 -3.38
N SER A 15 6.50 -26.53 -2.35
CA SER A 15 5.67 -26.34 -1.16
C SER A 15 4.52 -25.37 -1.46
N SER A 16 3.29 -25.88 -1.45
CA SER A 16 2.06 -25.07 -1.62
C SER A 16 1.84 -24.05 -0.49
N SER A 17 2.55 -24.19 0.63
CA SER A 17 2.48 -23.28 1.78
C SER A 17 3.59 -22.21 1.74
N LEU A 18 4.47 -22.25 0.75
CA LEU A 18 5.59 -21.31 0.66
C LEU A 18 5.13 -20.00 0.02
N TYR A 19 4.99 -18.98 0.85
CA TYR A 19 4.77 -17.60 0.41
C TYR A 19 6.06 -16.82 0.60
N PHE A 20 6.68 -16.36 -0.49
CA PHE A 20 7.88 -15.55 -0.40
C PHE A 20 7.48 -14.10 -0.11
N SER A 21 7.85 -13.56 1.05
CA SER A 21 7.65 -12.14 1.36
C SER A 21 8.50 -11.21 0.48
N LYS A 22 9.54 -11.75 -0.18
CA LYS A 22 10.42 -11.08 -1.13
C LYS A 22 10.75 -12.01 -2.30
N GLU A 23 9.79 -12.20 -3.20
CA GLU A 23 9.94 -13.03 -4.41
C GLU A 23 11.14 -12.60 -5.29
N ASP A 24 11.40 -11.29 -5.39
CA ASP A 24 12.58 -10.74 -6.06
C ASP A 24 13.89 -11.38 -5.54
N GLY A 25 14.01 -11.54 -4.23
CA GLY A 25 15.23 -12.09 -3.60
C GLY A 25 15.41 -13.58 -3.84
N PHE A 26 14.31 -14.32 -4.00
CA PHE A 26 14.40 -15.74 -4.37
C PHE A 26 14.80 -15.90 -5.84
N LEU A 27 14.29 -15.06 -6.73
CA LEU A 27 14.76 -15.02 -8.12
C LEU A 27 16.23 -14.66 -8.23
N GLU A 28 16.68 -13.63 -7.50
CA GLU A 28 18.11 -13.29 -7.43
C GLU A 28 18.95 -14.46 -6.94
N PHE A 29 18.49 -15.16 -5.91
CA PHE A 29 19.16 -16.37 -5.44
C PHE A 29 19.27 -17.44 -6.52
N LEU A 30 18.19 -17.72 -7.27
CA LEU A 30 18.21 -18.71 -8.36
C LEU A 30 19.16 -18.28 -9.49
N PHE A 31 19.22 -16.98 -9.82
CA PHE A 31 20.19 -16.45 -10.79
C PHE A 31 21.63 -16.62 -10.33
N ASP A 32 21.93 -16.21 -9.11
CA ASP A 32 23.27 -16.36 -8.55
C ASP A 32 23.68 -17.82 -8.48
N PHE A 33 22.72 -18.70 -8.18
CA PHE A 33 22.94 -20.13 -8.18
C PHE A 33 23.24 -20.67 -9.59
N TYR A 34 22.52 -20.22 -10.61
CA TYR A 34 22.79 -20.59 -12.01
C TYR A 34 24.14 -20.07 -12.48
N ASN A 35 24.44 -18.81 -12.24
CA ASN A 35 25.71 -18.21 -12.65
C ASN A 35 26.93 -18.90 -11.99
N LYS A 36 26.76 -19.45 -10.79
CA LYS A 36 27.82 -20.20 -10.08
C LYS A 36 27.94 -21.65 -10.52
N THR A 37 26.83 -22.31 -10.83
CA THR A 37 26.80 -23.77 -11.06
C THR A 37 26.67 -24.16 -12.53
N ASN A 38 26.24 -23.23 -13.38
CA ASN A 38 25.83 -23.46 -14.76
C ASN A 38 24.82 -24.62 -14.90
N ASN A 39 24.00 -24.86 -13.87
CA ASN A 39 23.08 -26.00 -13.83
C ASN A 39 21.72 -25.64 -14.46
N PRO A 40 21.34 -26.27 -15.59
CA PRO A 40 20.10 -25.96 -16.29
C PRO A 40 18.83 -26.39 -15.53
N GLU A 41 18.93 -27.27 -14.52
CA GLU A 41 17.79 -27.69 -13.70
C GLU A 41 17.14 -26.53 -12.93
N ILE A 42 17.82 -25.40 -12.83
CA ILE A 42 17.29 -24.17 -12.21
C ILE A 42 16.08 -23.63 -12.98
N CYS A 43 16.01 -23.84 -14.30
CA CYS A 43 14.81 -23.51 -15.07
C CYS A 43 13.58 -24.24 -14.51
N GLN A 44 13.72 -25.53 -14.17
CA GLN A 44 12.63 -26.34 -13.59
C GLN A 44 12.23 -25.87 -12.19
N LEU A 45 13.16 -25.26 -11.44
CA LEU A 45 12.84 -24.63 -10.15
C LEU A 45 12.06 -23.33 -10.34
N ILE A 46 12.40 -22.54 -11.36
CA ILE A 46 11.63 -21.34 -11.73
C ILE A 46 10.23 -21.75 -12.21
N GLU A 47 10.11 -22.85 -12.96
CA GLU A 47 8.82 -23.40 -13.40
C GLU A 47 7.91 -23.78 -12.22
N GLN A 48 8.49 -24.36 -11.17
CA GLN A 48 7.74 -24.82 -10.00
C GLN A 48 7.51 -23.72 -8.96
N GLY A 49 8.28 -22.64 -9.03
CA GLY A 49 8.10 -21.48 -8.17
C GLY A 49 6.79 -20.78 -8.48
N ASN A 50 5.90 -20.72 -7.50
CA ASN A 50 4.68 -19.92 -7.60
C ASN A 50 4.99 -18.44 -7.31
N PHE A 51 5.59 -17.76 -8.30
CA PHE A 51 5.87 -16.32 -8.23
C PHE A 51 4.57 -15.54 -8.51
N HIS A 52 4.16 -14.67 -7.59
CA HIS A 52 2.99 -13.80 -7.70
C HIS A 52 3.36 -12.38 -8.15
N TYR A 53 4.58 -11.92 -7.90
CA TYR A 53 5.07 -10.59 -8.18
C TYR A 53 6.60 -10.55 -8.37
N ILE A 54 7.02 -10.07 -9.54
CA ILE A 54 8.43 -9.84 -9.89
C ILE A 54 8.56 -8.38 -10.30
N LYS A 55 9.48 -7.63 -9.68
CA LYS A 55 9.75 -6.25 -10.13
C LYS A 55 10.25 -6.21 -11.57
N GLY A 56 9.86 -5.17 -12.30
CA GLY A 56 10.28 -4.96 -13.69
C GLY A 56 11.81 -4.99 -13.87
N SER A 57 12.57 -4.39 -12.94
CA SER A 57 14.05 -4.40 -12.97
C SER A 57 14.64 -5.82 -12.88
N HIS A 58 13.99 -6.72 -12.15
CA HIS A 58 14.43 -8.11 -12.00
C HIS A 58 14.01 -8.96 -13.21
N MET A 59 12.86 -8.65 -13.79
CA MET A 59 12.42 -9.24 -15.06
C MET A 59 13.35 -8.86 -16.22
N GLU A 60 13.79 -7.62 -16.28
CA GLU A 60 14.77 -7.16 -17.26
C GLU A 60 16.11 -7.90 -17.11
N LYS A 61 16.59 -8.07 -15.86
CA LYS A 61 17.76 -8.92 -15.59
C LYS A 61 17.56 -10.37 -16.06
N LEU A 62 16.38 -10.95 -15.81
CA LEU A 62 16.03 -12.31 -16.25
C LEU A 62 16.11 -12.42 -17.77
N MET A 63 15.42 -11.53 -18.49
CA MET A 63 15.36 -11.51 -19.94
C MET A 63 16.73 -11.32 -20.60
N ASN A 64 17.64 -10.61 -19.95
CA ASN A 64 18.99 -10.37 -20.45
C ASN A 64 20.03 -11.42 -19.97
N SER A 65 19.62 -12.41 -19.18
CA SER A 65 20.51 -13.46 -18.67
C SER A 65 20.61 -14.64 -19.63
N LYS A 66 21.70 -15.42 -19.57
CA LYS A 66 21.83 -16.70 -20.31
C LYS A 66 20.76 -17.74 -19.94
N LEU A 67 20.12 -17.56 -18.78
CA LEU A 67 19.01 -18.41 -18.36
C LEU A 67 17.77 -18.18 -19.23
N SER A 68 17.61 -16.98 -19.80
CA SER A 68 16.46 -16.65 -20.66
C SER A 68 16.36 -17.57 -21.89
N ASP A 69 17.50 -17.93 -22.48
CA ASP A 69 17.62 -18.81 -23.64
C ASP A 69 17.19 -20.25 -23.32
N LEU A 70 17.22 -20.63 -22.04
CA LEU A 70 16.86 -21.96 -21.55
C LEU A 70 15.39 -22.05 -21.11
N ILE A 71 14.65 -20.94 -21.11
CA ILE A 71 13.23 -20.89 -20.75
C ILE A 71 12.39 -20.98 -22.03
N GLU A 72 11.60 -22.04 -22.16
CA GLU A 72 10.69 -22.24 -23.28
C GLU A 72 9.53 -21.23 -23.29
N LEU A 73 8.97 -20.99 -24.49
CA LEU A 73 7.86 -20.06 -24.69
C LEU A 73 6.63 -20.33 -23.82
N ARG A 74 6.32 -21.60 -23.49
CA ARG A 74 5.21 -21.94 -22.58
C ARG A 74 5.49 -21.50 -21.15
N GLN A 75 6.76 -21.55 -20.74
CA GLN A 75 7.22 -21.19 -19.41
C GLN A 75 7.29 -19.67 -19.27
N TRP A 76 7.74 -18.98 -20.32
CA TRP A 76 7.56 -17.54 -20.44
C TRP A 76 6.09 -17.14 -20.33
N LYS A 77 5.17 -17.81 -21.03
CA LYS A 77 3.74 -17.52 -20.87
C LYS A 77 3.26 -17.72 -19.44
N HIS A 78 3.76 -18.70 -18.69
CA HIS A 78 3.41 -18.87 -17.28
C HIS A 78 3.99 -17.74 -16.42
N ILE A 79 5.28 -17.43 -16.55
CA ILE A 79 5.97 -16.34 -15.82
C ILE A 79 5.33 -14.98 -16.14
N PHE A 80 5.11 -14.69 -17.42
CA PHE A 80 4.39 -13.51 -17.87
C PHE A 80 2.94 -13.55 -17.42
N SER A 81 2.24 -14.68 -17.44
CA SER A 81 0.88 -14.73 -16.90
C SER A 81 0.87 -14.41 -15.41
N SER A 82 1.84 -14.87 -14.61
CA SER A 82 1.91 -14.48 -13.21
C SER A 82 2.31 -13.01 -13.02
N ALA A 83 3.24 -12.50 -13.84
CA ALA A 83 3.70 -11.10 -13.80
C ALA A 83 2.74 -10.09 -14.44
N VAL A 84 1.88 -10.53 -15.38
CA VAL A 84 0.97 -9.73 -16.23
C VAL A 84 -0.50 -9.97 -15.88
N LEU A 85 -0.91 -11.12 -15.32
CA LEU A 85 -2.30 -11.36 -14.84
C LEU A 85 -2.59 -10.71 -13.49
N HIS A 86 -1.58 -10.15 -12.83
CA HIS A 86 -1.79 -9.05 -11.91
C HIS A 86 -1.21 -7.79 -12.54
N PRO A 87 -1.87 -7.21 -13.59
CA PRO A 87 -1.72 -5.76 -13.71
C PRO A 87 -2.16 -5.27 -12.34
N ASN A 88 -1.34 -4.51 -11.62
CA ASN A 88 -1.72 -3.91 -10.34
C ASN A 88 -3.20 -3.58 -10.45
N LYS A 89 -4.07 -4.29 -9.74
CA LYS A 89 -5.51 -4.21 -9.99
C LYS A 89 -5.91 -2.86 -9.41
N VAL A 90 -5.66 -1.80 -10.18
CA VAL A 90 -5.75 -0.42 -9.74
C VAL A 90 -7.23 -0.18 -9.60
N ARG A 91 -7.69 -0.31 -8.36
CA ARG A 91 -9.03 0.09 -8.01
C ARG A 91 -9.02 1.61 -7.89
N LYS A 92 -9.61 2.27 -8.88
CA LYS A 92 -9.79 3.71 -8.88
C LYS A 92 -11.04 4.05 -8.07
N PHE A 93 -10.90 4.98 -7.15
CA PHE A 93 -12.01 5.63 -6.44
C PHE A 93 -12.08 7.06 -6.94
N THR A 94 -13.18 7.43 -7.59
CA THR A 94 -13.41 8.81 -8.05
C THR A 94 -14.39 9.50 -7.12
N PHE A 95 -14.19 10.79 -6.89
CA PHE A 95 -15.24 11.61 -6.29
C PHE A 95 -16.52 11.49 -7.14
N SER A 96 -17.65 11.26 -6.49
CA SER A 96 -18.95 11.02 -7.12
C SER A 96 -20.04 11.72 -6.32
N SER A 97 -21.32 11.50 -6.68
CA SER A 97 -22.46 12.08 -5.96
C SER A 97 -22.49 11.76 -4.46
N ASN A 98 -21.92 10.61 -4.04
CA ASN A 98 -21.67 10.35 -2.63
C ASN A 98 -20.21 10.73 -2.27
N PRO A 99 -19.99 11.87 -1.59
CA PRO A 99 -18.66 12.43 -1.38
C PRO A 99 -17.80 11.58 -0.42
N LEU A 100 -18.41 10.68 0.36
CA LEU A 100 -17.73 9.82 1.34
C LEU A 100 -17.47 8.40 0.81
N CYS A 101 -17.93 8.04 -0.40
CA CYS A 101 -17.68 6.73 -1.03
C CYS A 101 -16.25 6.57 -1.59
N GLY A 102 -15.24 6.90 -0.79
CA GLY A 102 -13.81 6.77 -1.14
C GLY A 102 -13.17 5.46 -0.69
N ILE A 103 -11.84 5.47 -0.63
CA ILE A 103 -11.05 4.31 -0.19
C ILE A 103 -11.42 3.86 1.23
N ILE A 104 -11.59 4.80 2.17
CA ILE A 104 -11.96 4.47 3.56
C ILE A 104 -13.29 3.72 3.60
N HIS A 105 -14.31 4.20 2.88
CA HIS A 105 -15.60 3.52 2.79
C HIS A 105 -15.44 2.09 2.28
N PHE A 106 -14.67 1.89 1.21
CA PHE A 106 -14.43 0.55 0.68
C PHE A 106 -13.79 -0.40 1.69
N TYR A 107 -12.78 0.05 2.44
CA TYR A 107 -12.15 -0.80 3.46
C TYR A 107 -13.08 -1.09 4.63
N VAL A 108 -13.84 -0.09 5.09
CA VAL A 108 -14.80 -0.25 6.19
C VAL A 108 -15.92 -1.22 5.81
N GLU A 109 -16.51 -1.09 4.62
CA GLU A 109 -17.54 -2.01 4.11
C GLU A 109 -17.01 -3.44 3.98
N LYS A 110 -15.78 -3.59 3.47
CA LYS A 110 -15.23 -4.92 3.17
C LYS A 110 -14.65 -5.63 4.39
N TYR A 111 -14.09 -4.90 5.33
CA TYR A 111 -13.26 -5.46 6.42
C TYR A 111 -13.71 -5.04 7.83
N GLY A 112 -14.76 -4.23 7.94
CA GLY A 112 -15.20 -3.60 9.20
C GLY A 112 -14.33 -2.39 9.59
N ILE A 113 -14.75 -1.65 10.63
CA ILE A 113 -14.08 -0.42 11.13
C ILE A 113 -12.71 -0.70 11.77
N ILE A 114 -12.51 -1.88 12.35
CA ILE A 114 -11.26 -2.23 13.04
C ILE A 114 -10.70 -3.49 12.39
N ASN A 115 -9.63 -3.34 11.61
CA ASN A 115 -8.92 -4.48 11.03
C ASN A 115 -7.40 -4.24 10.92
N PRO A 116 -6.65 -4.35 12.04
CA PRO A 116 -5.21 -4.06 12.11
C PRO A 116 -4.35 -4.92 11.18
N SER A 117 -4.86 -6.02 10.64
CA SER A 117 -4.14 -6.85 9.68
C SER A 117 -4.12 -6.28 8.26
N ILE A 118 -5.07 -5.39 7.94
CA ILE A 118 -5.28 -4.79 6.62
C ILE A 118 -4.92 -3.31 6.64
N TYR A 119 -5.38 -2.59 7.66
CA TYR A 119 -5.13 -1.17 7.81
C TYR A 119 -5.18 -0.76 9.28
N GLU A 120 -4.55 0.36 9.61
CA GLU A 120 -4.50 0.88 10.98
C GLU A 120 -4.63 2.40 10.97
N VAL A 121 -5.29 2.94 11.99
CA VAL A 121 -5.40 4.39 12.19
C VAL A 121 -4.82 4.75 13.54
N THR A 122 -3.79 5.57 13.52
CA THR A 122 -3.14 6.10 14.71
C THR A 122 -3.22 7.63 14.71
N ALA A 123 -2.96 8.26 15.84
CA ALA A 123 -2.96 9.71 15.96
C ALA A 123 -1.96 10.18 17.02
N SER A 124 -1.59 11.46 16.95
CA SER A 124 -0.73 12.13 17.94
C SER A 124 -1.33 12.14 19.34
N SER A 125 -2.66 12.15 19.44
CA SER A 125 -3.38 12.14 20.70
C SER A 125 -4.51 11.12 20.67
N THR A 126 -4.58 10.29 21.71
CA THR A 126 -5.62 9.29 21.90
C THR A 126 -6.14 9.34 23.34
N SER A 127 -7.43 9.08 23.52
CA SER A 127 -8.02 8.81 24.83
C SER A 127 -9.20 7.86 24.64
N PRO A 128 -9.72 7.22 25.71
CA PRO A 128 -10.83 6.27 25.59
C PRO A 128 -12.06 6.84 24.85
N ASN A 129 -12.33 8.13 25.05
CA ASN A 129 -13.43 8.83 24.40
C ASN A 129 -13.07 9.47 23.06
N VAL A 130 -11.80 9.39 22.63
CA VAL A 130 -11.26 10.07 21.45
C VAL A 130 -10.36 9.12 20.67
N SER A 131 -10.88 7.92 20.41
CA SER A 131 -10.20 6.94 19.55
C SER A 131 -10.04 7.51 18.13
N PRO A 132 -8.85 7.40 17.52
CA PRO A 132 -8.65 7.82 16.13
C PRO A 132 -9.49 6.99 15.15
N SER A 133 -9.90 5.76 15.51
CA SER A 133 -10.81 4.96 14.68
C SER A 133 -12.16 5.62 14.41
N LYS A 134 -12.55 6.65 15.18
CA LYS A 134 -13.77 7.43 14.94
C LYS A 134 -13.77 8.13 13.57
N VAL A 135 -12.61 8.43 12.98
CA VAL A 135 -12.52 9.00 11.62
C VAL A 135 -12.96 8.03 10.52
N LEU A 136 -13.06 6.73 10.84
CA LEU A 136 -13.52 5.69 9.91
C LEU A 136 -15.06 5.57 9.90
N ASN A 137 -15.74 6.16 10.90
CA ASN A 137 -17.20 6.15 10.98
C ASN A 137 -17.80 7.28 10.14
N LEU A 138 -17.76 7.12 8.82
CA LEU A 138 -18.09 8.18 7.84
C LEU A 138 -19.52 8.73 7.97
N TYR A 139 -20.47 7.86 8.30
CA TYR A 139 -21.90 8.20 8.37
C TYR A 139 -22.39 8.48 9.79
N GLY A 140 -21.57 8.19 10.81
CA GLY A 140 -21.91 8.46 12.20
C GLY A 140 -21.70 9.92 12.61
N GLY A 141 -22.19 10.22 13.81
CA GLY A 141 -22.00 11.51 14.49
C GLY A 141 -20.75 11.57 15.38
N SER A 142 -19.85 10.59 15.30
CA SER A 142 -18.62 10.58 16.10
C SER A 142 -17.47 11.28 15.35
N CYS A 143 -16.63 12.01 16.07
CA CYS A 143 -15.40 12.58 15.52
C CYS A 143 -14.17 12.20 16.37
N TRP A 144 -13.01 12.35 15.78
CA TRP A 144 -11.76 12.50 16.52
C TRP A 144 -11.44 14.00 16.66
N PHE A 145 -10.88 14.39 17.79
CA PHE A 145 -10.34 15.72 18.01
C PHE A 145 -9.00 15.59 18.74
N SER A 146 -8.07 16.50 18.47
CA SER A 146 -6.74 16.41 19.05
C SER A 146 -6.68 16.98 20.48
N SER A 147 -5.55 16.77 21.16
CA SER A 147 -5.15 17.68 22.24
C SER A 147 -4.97 19.11 21.70
N LYS A 148 -4.99 20.11 22.60
CA LYS A 148 -4.82 21.52 22.25
C LYS A 148 -3.34 21.89 22.02
N GLU A 149 -2.69 21.13 21.16
CA GLU A 149 -1.29 21.29 20.80
C GLU A 149 -1.13 21.54 19.29
N LYS A 150 0.02 22.07 18.89
CA LYS A 150 0.33 22.27 17.47
C LYS A 150 0.73 20.93 16.82
N ASN A 151 0.65 20.88 15.49
CA ASN A 151 1.16 19.78 14.66
C ASN A 151 0.59 18.40 15.02
N GLN A 152 -0.68 18.36 15.40
CA GLN A 152 -1.41 17.13 15.67
C GLN A 152 -1.70 16.41 14.35
N TRP A 153 -1.70 15.08 14.39
CA TRP A 153 -1.80 14.27 13.19
C TRP A 153 -2.69 13.04 13.40
N VAL A 154 -3.31 12.61 12.30
CA VAL A 154 -3.96 11.29 12.16
C VAL A 154 -3.27 10.60 11.00
N GLN A 155 -2.82 9.37 11.22
CA GLN A 155 -2.13 8.57 10.24
C GLN A 155 -2.98 7.37 9.86
N PHE A 156 -3.12 7.14 8.55
CA PHE A 156 -3.72 5.95 7.98
C PHE A 156 -2.60 5.07 7.41
N GLU A 157 -2.43 3.89 7.97
CA GLU A 157 -1.49 2.89 7.46
C GLU A 157 -2.26 1.81 6.69
N PHE A 158 -1.88 1.59 5.43
CA PHE A 158 -2.46 0.55 4.58
C PHE A 158 -1.42 -0.55 4.38
N LYS A 159 -1.67 -1.74 4.93
CA LYS A 159 -0.64 -2.79 5.06
C LYS A 159 -0.53 -3.71 3.85
N LYS A 160 -1.52 -3.67 2.96
CA LYS A 160 -1.65 -4.60 1.82
C LYS A 160 -1.60 -3.93 0.44
N HIS A 161 -1.71 -2.61 0.37
CA HIS A 161 -1.86 -1.91 -0.90
C HIS A 161 -1.09 -0.58 -0.89
N THR A 162 -0.48 -0.26 -2.02
CA THR A 162 0.01 1.10 -2.31
C THR A 162 -1.14 1.98 -2.79
N ILE A 163 -1.08 3.26 -2.46
CA ILE A 163 -2.17 4.21 -2.76
C ILE A 163 -1.59 5.42 -3.48
N LYS A 164 -2.22 5.77 -4.60
CA LYS A 164 -2.07 7.09 -5.23
C LYS A 164 -3.31 7.92 -4.87
N LEU A 165 -3.10 9.03 -4.17
CA LEU A 165 -4.16 9.96 -3.83
C LEU A 165 -4.36 10.98 -4.96
N ILE A 166 -5.61 11.22 -5.33
CA ILE A 166 -6.01 12.24 -6.32
C ILE A 166 -6.85 13.36 -5.69
N SER A 167 -7.56 13.03 -4.61
CA SER A 167 -8.39 13.96 -3.86
C SER A 167 -8.58 13.45 -2.43
N CYS A 168 -8.86 14.35 -1.50
CA CYS A 168 -9.21 14.02 -0.13
C CYS A 168 -10.57 14.64 0.21
N THR A 169 -11.49 13.89 0.80
CA THR A 169 -12.75 14.43 1.35
C THR A 169 -12.67 14.49 2.86
N ILE A 170 -12.98 15.64 3.44
CA ILE A 170 -13.04 15.85 4.89
C ILE A 170 -14.48 16.23 5.25
N LYS A 171 -15.00 15.60 6.32
CA LYS A 171 -16.27 15.93 6.95
C LYS A 171 -16.02 16.55 8.33
N THR A 172 -16.64 17.69 8.61
CA THR A 172 -16.53 18.37 9.90
C THR A 172 -17.51 17.80 10.92
N TYR A 173 -17.20 17.98 12.21
CA TYR A 173 -18.11 17.62 13.28
C TYR A 173 -19.32 18.58 13.32
N ASN A 174 -20.41 18.15 13.96
CA ASN A 174 -21.61 18.96 14.14
C ASN A 174 -21.43 20.05 15.22
N ASN A 175 -20.55 21.01 14.94
CA ASN A 175 -20.33 22.19 15.74
C ASN A 175 -20.35 23.42 14.83
N GLY A 176 -20.85 24.54 15.34
CA GLY A 176 -20.89 25.80 14.58
C GLY A 176 -19.51 26.38 14.27
N PRO A 177 -19.45 27.52 13.58
CA PRO A 177 -18.21 28.15 13.16
C PRO A 177 -17.25 28.43 14.33
N ASN A 178 -15.95 28.35 14.07
CA ASN A 178 -14.85 28.64 15.01
C ASN A 178 -14.80 27.71 16.25
N ARG A 179 -15.38 26.51 16.18
CA ARG A 179 -15.43 25.53 17.29
C ARG A 179 -14.37 24.42 17.20
N GLY A 180 -13.19 24.74 16.68
CA GLY A 180 -12.07 23.80 16.56
C GLY A 180 -12.07 22.99 15.26
N HIS A 181 -12.69 23.52 14.20
CA HIS A 181 -12.59 22.97 12.86
C HIS A 181 -11.19 23.15 12.27
N LEU A 182 -10.80 22.25 11.36
CA LEU A 182 -9.50 22.27 10.71
C LEU A 182 -9.38 23.50 9.80
N LYS A 183 -8.39 24.36 10.08
CA LYS A 183 -8.12 25.60 9.31
C LYS A 183 -6.79 25.55 8.54
N ASN A 184 -5.79 24.94 9.16
CA ASN A 184 -4.45 24.78 8.60
C ASN A 184 -4.09 23.29 8.67
N TRP A 185 -3.68 22.70 7.55
CA TRP A 185 -3.33 21.29 7.50
C TRP A 185 -2.40 20.97 6.33
N ALA A 186 -1.69 19.87 6.46
CA ALA A 186 -0.88 19.30 5.39
C ALA A 186 -1.17 17.80 5.28
N LEU A 187 -1.38 17.32 4.07
CA LEU A 187 -1.49 15.91 3.76
C LEU A 187 -0.12 15.40 3.37
N LYS A 188 0.37 14.38 4.08
CA LYS A 188 1.68 13.78 3.83
C LYS A 188 1.56 12.29 3.58
N ALA A 189 2.51 11.73 2.85
CA ALA A 189 2.59 10.30 2.58
C ALA A 189 4.02 9.79 2.65
N THR A 190 4.17 8.50 2.96
CA THR A 190 5.45 7.78 2.91
C THR A 190 5.22 6.29 2.73
N ASN A 191 6.19 5.61 2.13
CA ASN A 191 6.29 4.14 2.15
C ASN A 191 7.25 3.63 3.24
N GLN A 192 7.90 4.52 4.01
CA GLN A 192 8.92 4.22 5.01
C GLN A 192 8.67 5.00 6.31
N PRO A 193 7.58 4.71 7.06
CA PRO A 193 7.15 5.52 8.21
C PRO A 193 8.18 5.67 9.33
N LYS A 194 9.17 4.77 9.42
CA LYS A 194 10.28 4.84 10.39
C LYS A 194 11.35 5.89 10.02
N ASP A 195 11.45 6.26 8.75
CA ASP A 195 12.35 7.31 8.29
C ASP A 195 11.60 8.65 8.27
N LYS A 196 11.99 9.57 9.17
CA LYS A 196 11.38 10.90 9.27
C LYS A 196 11.55 11.72 7.99
N ASN A 197 12.61 11.49 7.22
CA ASN A 197 12.91 12.24 6.01
C ASN A 197 12.15 11.72 4.78
N SER A 198 11.48 10.58 4.90
CA SER A 198 10.75 9.95 3.79
C SER A 198 9.36 10.53 3.55
N TRP A 199 8.87 11.40 4.44
CA TRP A 199 7.53 11.97 4.35
C TRP A 199 7.49 13.11 3.34
N ILE A 200 6.74 12.93 2.27
CA ILE A 200 6.47 13.96 1.26
C ILE A 200 5.16 14.67 1.56
N THR A 201 5.10 15.97 1.32
CA THR A 201 3.85 16.74 1.40
C THR A 201 3.14 16.65 0.05
N LEU A 202 1.90 16.16 0.05
CA LEU A 202 1.07 16.01 -1.14
C LEU A 202 0.16 17.21 -1.36
N ASP A 203 -0.31 17.84 -0.28
CA ASP A 203 -1.12 19.06 -0.30
C ASP A 203 -0.93 19.81 1.03
N SER A 204 -1.13 21.11 1.02
CA SER A 204 -1.17 21.93 2.22
C SER A 204 -2.16 23.08 2.05
N ARG A 205 -2.96 23.32 3.09
CA ARG A 205 -3.93 24.42 3.15
C ARG A 205 -3.64 25.29 4.35
N THR A 206 -3.71 26.60 4.12
CA THR A 206 -3.51 27.63 5.13
C THR A 206 -4.68 28.60 5.08
N ASP A 207 -5.19 28.98 6.25
CA ASP A 207 -6.36 29.86 6.40
C ASP A 207 -7.59 29.42 5.58
N ASP A 208 -7.83 28.12 5.54
CA ASP A 208 -8.95 27.53 4.82
C ASP A 208 -10.23 27.58 5.67
N PHE A 209 -11.26 28.22 5.11
CA PHE A 209 -12.57 28.37 5.75
C PHE A 209 -13.63 27.41 5.22
N SER A 210 -13.30 26.56 4.24
CA SER A 210 -14.24 25.59 3.65
C SER A 210 -14.72 24.51 4.62
N LEU A 211 -14.07 24.38 5.78
CA LEU A 211 -14.43 23.49 6.88
C LEU A 211 -14.98 24.24 8.11
N ASN A 212 -15.30 25.53 8.02
CA ASN A 212 -15.66 26.34 9.18
C ASN A 212 -17.17 26.35 9.53
N ASP A 213 -17.83 25.21 9.51
CA ASP A 213 -19.24 25.09 9.95
C ASP A 213 -19.62 23.64 10.26
N ASN A 214 -20.86 23.41 10.67
CA ASN A 214 -21.38 22.13 11.11
C ASN A 214 -21.65 21.16 9.95
N ASN A 215 -21.13 19.93 10.07
CA ASN A 215 -21.33 18.84 9.09
C ASN A 215 -20.97 19.17 7.64
N LEU A 216 -20.06 20.13 7.42
CA LEU A 216 -19.56 20.42 6.08
C LEU A 216 -18.80 19.22 5.55
N ILE A 217 -18.99 18.95 4.26
CA ILE A 217 -18.23 17.97 3.51
C ILE A 217 -17.54 18.73 2.38
N HIS A 218 -16.21 18.74 2.41
CA HIS A 218 -15.42 19.39 1.38
C HIS A 218 -14.46 18.39 0.74
N ASN A 219 -14.35 18.43 -0.58
CA ASN A 219 -13.41 17.63 -1.34
C ASN A 219 -12.30 18.53 -1.89
N TYR A 220 -11.07 18.13 -1.61
CA TYR A 220 -9.86 18.79 -2.05
C TYR A 220 -9.23 17.97 -3.16
N ASN A 221 -9.07 18.57 -4.34
CA ASN A 221 -8.20 18.02 -5.36
C ASN A 221 -6.75 18.23 -4.93
N ILE A 222 -5.98 17.15 -4.91
CA ILE A 222 -4.58 17.18 -4.51
C ILE A 222 -3.79 17.73 -5.68
N GLN A 223 -3.23 18.93 -5.49
CA GLN A 223 -2.28 19.51 -6.42
C GLN A 223 -0.93 18.92 -6.02
N GLU A 224 -0.39 17.97 -6.79
CA GLU A 224 0.94 17.40 -6.54
C GLU A 224 1.93 18.57 -6.34
N THR A 225 2.29 18.86 -5.09
CA THR A 225 3.36 19.82 -4.80
C THR A 225 4.68 19.11 -5.08
N ASN A 226 5.30 19.47 -6.21
CA ASN A 226 6.63 19.04 -6.63
C ASN A 226 7.67 19.18 -5.50
#